data_AF-A0A0M9G903-F1
#
_entry.id   AF-A0A0M9G903-F1
#
_cell.length_a   1.000
_cell.length_b   1.000
_cell.length_c   1.000
_cell.angle_alpha   90.00
_cell.angle_beta   90.00
_cell.angle_gamma   90.00
#
_symmetry.space_group_name_H-M   'P 1'
#
loop_
_entity.id
_entity.type
_entity.pdbx_description
1 polymer ?
#
loop_
_entity_poly.entity_id
_entity_poly.type
_entity_poly.pdbx_seq_one_letter_code
_entity_poly.pdbx_strand_id
1 'polypeptide(L)'
;MRASRVMLSQGKAAKAYALDLEFVKCKGSVYARSAAFVPFRRITTAQATAGSESAVQTNATQQNKGGGTADDAPTRLTELLDKPIVLELKPDVTLSLAESLPCGHLLREMIDVRFAPTPALTAVVREFHETARNELSAHRDLLKTQRKQKKDEKIEREREEERAGGAAGDAPDCSSGTVDTDDFINVEEDHDASLLSSPTAFSSSSSLKTTRLTSSAEAMASRSLQMRDGLTHNFRGLDPYGIPNVRIFEREALKTLYAAPVESRDFKAAAKQLRCLLHAGRGKNGYKPLAFCTRTYPEFLQKVLQAVFESPSAWYEWLTACYTRVEEDLRGVREARGAVGTGESITTPITQAAVFVECNTLEELATRMNLVWGGLLREGEVRGGGDREDSTRGEGSGTAPPKVFVYGNADLRVIHNTLGLSKSVPPLNLHLSVRGSKVRRFLTHRSSKSPTSSSSSSAEAGKTDESTPNSDVQLISPYEARVVDITKHPLFTASGFALSSNKTPSLSVALEKAAVRDATAAALHGAPRQHDALWDAQALACLCSVSGAVR
;
A
#
# COMPACT_ATOMS: atom_id res chain seq x y z
N MET A 1 -15.68 16.88 28.36
CA MET A 1 -14.43 16.73 27.55
C MET A 1 -14.42 17.83 26.50
N ARG A 2 -13.42 18.72 26.51
CA ARG A 2 -13.30 19.80 25.50
C ARG A 2 -12.79 19.20 24.19
N ALA A 3 -13.65 19.08 23.18
CA ALA A 3 -13.21 18.80 21.83
C ALA A 3 -12.41 20.02 21.34
N SER A 4 -11.08 19.88 21.20
CA SER A 4 -10.23 20.90 20.59
C SER A 4 -10.71 21.12 19.15
N ARG A 5 -11.38 22.25 18.93
CA ARG A 5 -11.80 22.73 17.61
C ARG A 5 -10.53 23.16 16.88
N VAL A 6 -10.10 22.37 15.89
CA VAL A 6 -8.92 22.70 15.07
C VAL A 6 -9.26 23.96 14.25
N MET A 7 -8.82 25.12 14.71
CA MET A 7 -8.94 26.37 13.96
C MET A 7 -7.66 26.59 13.13
N LEU A 8 -7.75 26.34 11.83
CA LEU A 8 -6.74 26.72 10.85
C LEU A 8 -6.79 28.26 10.71
N SER A 9 -5.72 28.95 11.12
CA SER A 9 -5.64 30.42 11.08
C SER A 9 -5.33 30.95 9.67
N GLN A 10 -5.95 32.08 9.34
CA GLN A 10 -5.94 32.72 8.01
C GLN A 10 -4.64 33.49 7.72
N GLY A 11 -4.04 33.20 6.56
CA GLY A 11 -2.97 33.97 5.92
C GLY A 11 -2.96 33.65 4.41
N LYS A 12 -2.86 34.68 3.56
CA LYS A 12 -2.99 34.65 2.08
C LYS A 12 -1.85 33.86 1.40
N ALA A 13 -2.14 32.68 0.86
CA ALA A 13 -1.58 32.06 -0.36
C ALA A 13 -2.27 30.70 -0.58
N ALA A 14 -2.29 30.16 -1.80
CA ALA A 14 -2.70 28.79 -2.02
C ALA A 14 -1.75 27.85 -1.24
N LYS A 15 -2.23 27.26 -0.15
CA LYS A 15 -1.43 26.40 0.71
C LYS A 15 -1.18 25.06 0.01
N ALA A 16 0.08 24.64 -0.05
CA ALA A 16 0.43 23.27 -0.42
C ALA A 16 0.51 22.43 0.86
N TYR A 17 0.02 21.20 0.78
CA TYR A 17 0.09 20.23 1.86
C TYR A 17 0.86 19.02 1.37
N ALA A 18 1.83 18.56 2.15
CA ALA A 18 2.38 17.23 1.97
C ALA A 18 1.61 16.27 2.88
N LEU A 19 1.18 15.16 2.32
CA LEU A 19 0.44 14.11 3.00
C LEU A 19 1.24 12.82 2.92
N ASP A 20 1.52 12.25 4.07
CA ASP A 20 2.01 10.88 4.19
C ASP A 20 1.06 10.04 5.03
N LEU A 21 0.97 8.76 4.68
CA LEU A 21 0.09 7.78 5.29
C LEU A 21 0.85 6.53 5.66
N GLU A 22 0.62 6.09 6.89
CA GLU A 22 1.02 4.78 7.34
C GLU A 22 -0.16 3.82 7.30
N PHE A 23 0.07 2.55 6.97
CA PHE A 23 -1.01 1.63 6.62
C PHE A 23 -1.28 0.53 7.64
N VAL A 24 -2.55 0.11 7.69
CA VAL A 24 -3.00 -1.13 8.31
C VAL A 24 -3.83 -1.93 7.31
N LYS A 25 -3.62 -3.26 7.28
CA LYS A 25 -4.39 -4.17 6.44
C LYS A 25 -5.38 -4.94 7.30
N CYS A 26 -6.66 -4.81 6.99
CA CYS A 26 -7.76 -5.39 7.75
C CYS A 26 -8.90 -5.75 6.80
N LYS A 27 -9.50 -6.94 6.97
CA LYS A 27 -10.66 -7.41 6.20
C LYS A 27 -10.43 -7.34 4.68
N GLY A 28 -9.25 -7.74 4.22
CA GLY A 28 -8.95 -7.73 2.78
C GLY A 28 -8.71 -6.34 2.17
N SER A 29 -8.75 -5.27 2.97
CA SER A 29 -8.58 -3.88 2.53
C SER A 29 -7.41 -3.21 3.25
N VAL A 30 -6.93 -2.10 2.68
CA VAL A 30 -5.86 -1.27 3.25
C VAL A 30 -6.46 0.07 3.66
N TYR A 31 -6.19 0.47 4.90
CA TYR A 31 -6.64 1.72 5.52
C TYR A 31 -5.44 2.46 6.10
N ALA A 32 -5.60 3.75 6.37
CA ALA A 32 -4.61 4.51 7.12
C ALA A 32 -4.66 4.10 8.60
N ARG A 33 -3.49 3.87 9.21
CA ARG A 33 -3.32 3.83 10.67
C ARG A 33 -2.83 5.17 11.21
N SER A 34 -2.10 5.93 10.41
CA SER A 34 -1.66 7.28 10.72
C SER A 34 -1.65 8.12 9.45
N ALA A 35 -1.93 9.41 9.60
CA ALA A 35 -1.93 10.39 8.52
C ALA A 35 -1.31 11.69 9.03
N ALA A 36 -0.31 12.21 8.31
CA ALA A 36 0.31 13.49 8.62
C ALA A 36 0.06 14.50 7.49
N PHE A 37 -0.50 15.65 7.86
CA PHE A 37 -0.75 16.77 6.97
C PHE A 37 0.22 17.89 7.32
N VAL A 38 1.20 18.14 6.45
CA VAL A 38 2.23 19.15 6.66
C VAL A 38 1.99 20.31 5.70
N PRO A 39 1.50 21.47 6.18
CA PRO A 39 1.42 22.67 5.36
C PRO A 39 2.83 23.18 5.06
N PHE A 40 3.08 23.57 3.82
CA PHE A 40 4.38 24.11 3.42
C PHE A 40 4.27 25.15 2.31
N ARG A 41 5.32 25.93 2.14
CA ARG A 41 5.50 26.82 0.99
C ARG A 41 6.95 26.82 0.51
N ARG A 42 7.12 27.20 -0.75
CA ARG A 42 8.44 27.46 -1.32
C ARG A 42 8.86 28.89 -0.99
N ILE A 43 10.09 29.07 -0.53
CA ILE A 43 10.73 30.38 -0.33
C ILE A 43 11.51 30.73 -1.60
N THR A 44 11.42 31.99 -2.04
CA THR A 44 12.29 32.52 -3.10
C THR A 44 13.56 33.10 -2.48
N THR A 45 14.68 33.05 -3.22
CA THR A 45 16.01 33.50 -2.75
C THR A 45 16.03 34.94 -2.21
N ALA A 46 15.15 35.81 -2.73
CA ALA A 46 14.97 37.19 -2.28
C ALA A 46 14.28 37.31 -0.90
N GLN A 47 13.47 36.32 -0.51
CA GLN A 47 12.82 36.28 0.82
C GLN A 47 13.72 35.65 1.89
N ALA A 48 14.62 34.74 1.50
CA ALA A 48 15.55 34.09 2.43
C ALA A 48 16.58 35.09 3.01
N THR A 49 16.99 36.09 2.23
CA THR A 49 17.95 37.14 2.64
C THR A 49 17.34 38.15 3.61
N ALA A 50 16.06 38.52 3.43
CA ALA A 50 15.38 39.47 4.31
C ALA A 50 15.09 38.92 5.74
N GLY A 51 15.05 37.59 5.92
CA GLY A 51 14.80 36.96 7.21
C GLY A 51 16.05 36.68 8.06
N SER A 52 17.25 36.77 7.47
CA SER A 52 18.50 36.41 8.13
C SER A 52 19.25 37.59 8.77
N GLU A 53 18.80 38.83 8.56
CA GLU A 53 19.45 40.03 9.11
C GLU A 53 19.09 40.33 10.59
N SER A 54 18.20 39.55 11.20
CA SER A 54 17.72 39.82 12.58
C SER A 54 18.39 38.98 13.68
N ALA A 55 19.45 38.24 13.36
CA ALA A 55 20.27 37.57 14.37
C ALA A 55 21.76 37.76 14.04
N VAL A 56 22.54 38.14 15.05
CA VAL A 56 23.98 38.47 15.01
C VAL A 56 24.31 39.92 14.66
N GLN A 57 23.93 40.83 15.57
CA GLN A 57 24.81 41.95 15.92
C GLN A 57 25.72 41.52 17.07
N THR A 58 26.92 41.02 16.74
CA THR A 58 28.08 41.15 17.63
C THR A 58 29.36 41.28 16.80
N ASN A 59 29.84 42.52 16.76
CA ASN A 59 31.22 42.97 16.61
C ASN A 59 32.04 42.48 15.42
N ALA A 60 32.18 43.39 14.46
CA ALA A 60 33.26 43.41 13.49
C ALA A 60 34.62 43.63 14.16
N THR A 61 35.63 42.84 13.78
CA THR A 61 36.97 43.37 13.44
C THR A 61 37.58 42.51 12.32
N GLN A 62 38.20 43.22 11.39
CA GLN A 62 38.66 42.90 10.04
C GLN A 62 39.81 41.87 9.86
N GLN A 63 39.92 41.41 8.59
CA GLN A 63 41.08 40.90 7.82
C GLN A 63 41.40 39.38 7.96
N ASN A 64 41.72 38.60 6.91
CA ASN A 64 42.26 38.91 5.58
C ASN A 64 42.07 37.75 4.57
N LYS A 65 42.28 38.07 3.28
CA LYS A 65 42.23 37.29 2.03
C LYS A 65 42.81 35.86 2.03
N GLY A 66 42.20 34.97 1.24
CA GLY A 66 42.84 33.78 0.64
C GLY A 66 41.82 32.90 -0.09
N GLY A 67 42.02 32.64 -1.39
CA GLY A 67 41.06 31.96 -2.26
C GLY A 67 40.72 30.52 -1.84
N GLY A 68 39.46 30.16 -2.02
CA GLY A 68 38.91 28.82 -1.83
C GLY A 68 37.51 28.80 -2.46
N THR A 69 37.22 27.74 -3.19
CA THR A 69 35.93 27.36 -3.80
C THR A 69 34.72 28.00 -3.12
N ALA A 70 33.86 28.67 -3.91
CA ALA A 70 32.54 29.07 -3.46
C ALA A 70 31.76 27.81 -3.06
N ASP A 71 31.83 27.48 -1.78
CA ASP A 71 30.85 26.63 -1.09
C ASP A 71 29.53 27.41 -1.14
N ASP A 72 28.74 27.14 -2.19
CA ASP A 72 27.34 27.55 -2.26
C ASP A 72 26.62 26.89 -1.09
N ALA A 73 26.53 27.61 0.03
CA ALA A 73 25.75 27.15 1.18
C ALA A 73 24.32 26.85 0.71
N PRO A 74 23.71 25.75 1.17
CA PRO A 74 22.42 25.29 0.66
C PRO A 74 21.36 26.39 0.84
N THR A 75 20.79 26.83 -0.27
CA THR A 75 19.69 27.80 -0.30
C THR A 75 18.51 27.24 0.51
N ARG A 76 17.96 27.99 1.47
CA ARG A 76 16.72 27.59 2.14
C ARG A 76 15.54 27.76 1.18
N LEU A 77 15.02 26.66 0.63
CA LEU A 77 13.95 26.64 -0.38
C LEU A 77 12.60 26.25 0.23
N THR A 78 12.60 25.46 1.31
CA THR A 78 11.38 24.95 1.93
C THR A 78 11.10 25.65 3.25
N GLU A 79 9.90 26.21 3.39
CA GLU A 79 9.32 26.61 4.67
C GLU A 79 8.22 25.65 5.05
N LEU A 80 8.45 24.88 6.11
CA LEU A 80 7.38 24.15 6.78
C LEU A 80 6.56 25.18 7.57
N LEU A 81 5.24 25.19 7.39
CA LEU A 81 4.36 26.15 8.05
C LEU A 81 3.87 25.59 9.38
N ASP A 82 3.48 26.47 10.30
CA ASP A 82 3.03 26.08 11.64
C ASP A 82 1.82 25.14 11.61
N LYS A 83 1.71 24.32 12.66
CA LYS A 83 0.61 23.40 12.96
C LYS A 83 0.43 22.25 11.96
N PRO A 84 1.45 21.39 11.73
CA PRO A 84 1.21 20.08 11.13
C PRO A 84 0.11 19.33 11.88
N ILE A 85 -0.74 18.57 11.19
CA ILE A 85 -1.78 17.76 11.82
C ILE A 85 -1.40 16.29 11.67
N VAL A 86 -1.26 15.58 12.79
CA VAL A 86 -0.98 14.14 12.81
C VAL A 86 -2.17 13.43 13.43
N LEU A 87 -2.78 12.55 12.65
CA LEU A 87 -3.83 11.64 13.10
C LEU A 87 -3.22 10.25 13.25
N GLU A 88 -3.49 9.55 14.35
CA GLU A 88 -2.92 8.22 14.59
C GLU A 88 -3.84 7.32 15.41
N LEU A 89 -3.95 6.06 15.01
CA LEU A 89 -4.57 5.02 15.83
C LEU A 89 -3.64 4.62 16.97
N LYS A 90 -4.23 4.35 18.14
CA LYS A 90 -3.50 3.70 19.24
C LYS A 90 -2.80 2.42 18.76
N PRO A 91 -1.59 2.11 19.25
CA PRO A 91 -0.90 0.86 18.93
C PRO A 91 -1.75 -0.39 19.15
N ASP A 92 -2.44 -0.49 20.31
CA ASP A 92 -3.33 -1.62 20.62
C ASP A 92 -4.48 -1.76 19.63
N VAL A 93 -5.06 -0.64 19.19
CA VAL A 93 -6.13 -0.61 18.20
C VAL A 93 -5.60 -1.07 16.84
N THR A 94 -4.46 -0.52 16.41
CA THR A 94 -3.77 -0.92 15.17
C THR A 94 -3.52 -2.43 15.15
N LEU A 95 -2.95 -2.97 16.23
CA LEU A 95 -2.64 -4.40 16.34
C LEU A 95 -3.89 -5.28 16.51
N SER A 96 -4.99 -4.76 17.04
CA SER A 96 -6.27 -5.50 17.08
C SER A 96 -7.00 -5.56 15.74
N LEU A 97 -6.61 -4.71 14.77
CA LEU A 97 -7.21 -4.66 13.44
C LEU A 97 -6.34 -5.37 12.38
N ALA A 98 -5.02 -5.35 12.57
CA ALA A 98 -4.05 -5.76 11.58
C ALA A 98 -4.05 -7.29 11.36
N GLU A 99 -4.43 -7.75 10.17
CA GLU A 99 -4.33 -9.17 9.80
C GLU A 99 -2.85 -9.57 9.66
N SER A 100 -2.08 -8.81 8.88
CA SER A 100 -0.61 -8.90 8.85
C SER A 100 -0.01 -7.86 9.78
N LEU A 101 1.09 -8.18 10.45
CA LEU A 101 1.78 -7.19 11.29
C LEU A 101 2.12 -5.92 10.48
N PRO A 102 1.81 -4.71 11.00
CA PRO A 102 2.28 -3.47 10.39
C PRO A 102 3.80 -3.39 10.49
N CYS A 103 4.41 -2.42 9.80
CA CYS A 103 5.86 -2.18 9.89
C CYS A 103 6.72 -3.41 9.53
N GLY A 104 6.32 -4.20 8.53
CA GLY A 104 7.00 -5.45 8.18
C GLY A 104 8.51 -5.33 7.94
N HIS A 105 9.00 -4.18 7.47
CA HIS A 105 10.44 -3.95 7.30
C HIS A 105 11.25 -4.14 8.61
N LEU A 106 10.68 -3.90 9.81
CA LEU A 106 11.32 -4.18 11.10
C LEU A 106 11.64 -5.66 11.28
N LEU A 107 10.78 -6.51 10.70
CA LEU A 107 10.89 -7.96 10.77
C LEU A 107 11.91 -8.50 9.78
N ARG A 108 12.44 -7.65 8.89
CA ARG A 108 13.36 -8.07 7.84
C ARG A 108 14.60 -8.72 8.41
N GLU A 109 15.23 -8.08 9.39
CA GLU A 109 16.43 -8.63 10.05
C GLU A 109 16.11 -9.95 10.76
N MET A 110 14.99 -10.01 11.50
CA MET A 110 14.56 -11.24 12.16
C MET A 110 14.34 -12.39 11.17
N ILE A 111 13.79 -12.10 10.00
CA ILE A 111 13.59 -13.07 8.93
C ILE A 111 14.92 -13.46 8.29
N ASP A 112 15.79 -12.50 8.00
CA ASP A 112 17.08 -12.76 7.34
C ASP A 112 17.98 -13.62 8.23
N VAL A 113 17.95 -13.39 9.55
CA VAL A 113 18.63 -14.25 10.53
C VAL A 113 17.98 -15.62 10.61
N ARG A 114 16.64 -15.70 10.69
CA ARG A 114 15.95 -16.97 10.94
C ARG A 114 15.90 -17.89 9.71
N PHE A 115 15.80 -17.31 8.52
CA PHE A 115 15.77 -18.01 7.23
C PHE A 115 17.13 -17.97 6.52
N ALA A 116 18.21 -17.67 7.25
CA ALA A 116 19.56 -17.77 6.73
C ALA A 116 19.81 -19.18 6.14
N PRO A 117 20.57 -19.30 5.03
CA PRO A 117 20.82 -20.59 4.39
C PRO A 117 21.51 -21.58 5.33
N THR A 118 20.77 -22.56 5.83
CA THR A 118 21.31 -23.73 6.54
C THR A 118 21.39 -24.93 5.59
N PRO A 119 22.19 -25.97 5.88
CA PRO A 119 22.21 -27.18 5.06
C PRO A 119 20.82 -27.82 4.91
N ALA A 120 20.03 -27.85 5.99
CA ALA A 120 18.66 -28.37 5.98
C ALA A 120 17.73 -27.54 5.10
N LEU A 121 17.70 -26.21 5.29
CA LEU A 121 16.84 -25.33 4.49
C LEU A 121 17.26 -25.32 3.02
N THR A 122 18.56 -25.30 2.73
CA THR A 122 19.10 -25.33 1.37
C THR A 122 18.75 -26.64 0.65
N ALA A 123 18.83 -27.77 1.35
CA ALA A 123 18.43 -29.06 0.80
C ALA A 123 16.95 -29.08 0.42
N VAL A 124 16.07 -28.61 1.31
CA VAL A 124 14.61 -28.51 1.05
C VAL A 124 14.33 -27.59 -0.14
N VAL A 125 14.92 -26.38 -0.18
CA VAL A 125 14.68 -25.44 -1.28
C VAL A 125 15.15 -26.03 -2.62
N ARG A 126 16.32 -26.67 -2.64
CA ARG A 126 16.88 -27.29 -3.84
C ARG A 126 16.01 -28.47 -4.33
N GLU A 127 15.64 -29.39 -3.45
CA GLU A 127 14.81 -30.55 -3.79
C GLU A 127 13.48 -30.13 -4.45
N PHE A 128 12.81 -29.16 -3.84
CA PHE A 128 11.53 -28.65 -4.34
C PHE A 128 11.68 -27.82 -5.62
N HIS A 129 12.80 -27.11 -5.79
CA HIS A 129 13.12 -26.40 -7.02
C HIS A 129 13.40 -27.37 -8.19
N GLU A 130 14.22 -28.41 -7.97
CA GLU A 130 14.49 -29.44 -8.97
C GLU A 130 13.21 -30.19 -9.36
N THR A 131 12.39 -30.57 -8.39
CA THR A 131 11.10 -31.22 -8.63
C THR A 131 10.18 -30.35 -9.47
N ALA A 132 9.99 -29.07 -9.09
CA ALA A 132 9.14 -28.15 -9.83
C ALA A 132 9.65 -27.91 -11.27
N ARG A 133 10.97 -27.81 -11.45
CA ARG A 133 11.60 -27.63 -12.76
C ARG A 133 11.43 -28.85 -13.66
N ASN A 134 11.63 -30.05 -13.11
CA ASN A 134 11.47 -31.31 -13.83
C ASN A 134 10.02 -31.54 -14.26
N GLU A 135 9.06 -31.31 -13.36
CA GLU A 135 7.63 -31.38 -13.69
C GLU A 135 7.23 -30.36 -14.78
N LEU A 136 7.74 -29.13 -14.69
CA LEU A 136 7.49 -28.09 -15.70
C LEU A 136 8.07 -28.47 -17.06
N SER A 137 9.27 -29.08 -17.09
CA SER A 137 9.87 -29.60 -18.33
C SER A 137 9.04 -30.74 -18.92
N ALA A 138 8.68 -31.74 -18.11
CA ALA A 138 7.86 -32.87 -18.54
C ALA A 138 6.51 -32.42 -19.09
N HIS A 139 5.87 -31.42 -18.46
CA HIS A 139 4.63 -30.83 -18.98
C HIS A 139 4.85 -30.14 -20.34
N ARG A 140 5.97 -29.42 -20.53
CA ARG A 140 6.28 -28.77 -21.83
C ARG A 140 6.46 -29.82 -22.93
N ASP A 141 7.12 -30.93 -22.63
CA ASP A 141 7.36 -32.01 -23.59
C ASP A 141 6.07 -32.78 -23.92
N LEU A 142 5.19 -32.99 -22.93
CA LEU A 142 3.84 -33.52 -23.14
C LEU A 142 3.05 -32.63 -24.11
N LEU A 143 3.07 -31.30 -23.91
CA LEU A 143 2.38 -30.36 -24.80
C LEU A 143 2.95 -30.38 -26.23
N LYS A 144 4.27 -30.49 -26.39
CA LYS A 144 4.90 -30.64 -27.71
C LYS A 144 4.43 -31.93 -28.39
N THR A 145 4.36 -33.03 -27.64
CA THR A 145 3.92 -34.34 -28.14
C THR A 145 2.45 -34.31 -28.56
N GLN A 146 1.56 -33.74 -27.74
CA GLN A 146 0.14 -33.59 -28.08
C GLN A 146 -0.09 -32.69 -29.31
N ARG A 147 0.71 -31.61 -29.46
CA ARG A 147 0.64 -30.76 -30.66
C ARG A 147 1.08 -31.50 -31.90
N LYS A 148 2.12 -32.33 -31.80
CA LYS A 148 2.58 -33.19 -32.90
C LYS A 148 1.49 -34.19 -33.29
N GLN A 149 0.92 -34.92 -32.33
CA GLN A 149 -0.17 -35.87 -32.57
C GLN A 149 -1.38 -35.20 -33.26
N LYS A 150 -1.84 -34.04 -32.77
CA LYS A 150 -2.93 -33.29 -33.41
C LYS A 150 -2.61 -32.83 -34.83
N LYS A 151 -1.35 -32.52 -35.11
CA LYS A 151 -0.89 -32.17 -36.46
C LYS A 151 -0.91 -33.41 -37.36
N ASP A 152 -0.42 -34.55 -36.87
CA ASP A 152 -0.38 -35.81 -37.61
C ASP A 152 -1.80 -36.32 -37.90
N GLU A 153 -2.73 -36.27 -36.94
CA GLU A 153 -4.16 -36.60 -37.11
C GLU A 153 -4.88 -35.68 -38.11
N LYS A 154 -4.48 -34.40 -38.17
CA LYS A 154 -5.04 -33.43 -39.13
C LYS A 154 -4.57 -33.78 -40.54
N ILE A 155 -3.28 -34.06 -40.70
CA ILE A 155 -2.70 -34.50 -41.99
C ILE A 155 -3.33 -35.82 -42.44
N GLU A 156 -3.56 -36.76 -41.53
CA GLU A 156 -4.21 -38.04 -41.86
C GLU A 156 -5.66 -37.85 -42.32
N ARG A 157 -6.44 -37.01 -41.63
CA ARG A 157 -7.80 -36.65 -42.06
C ARG A 157 -7.83 -35.96 -43.42
N GLU A 158 -6.95 -35.00 -43.66
CA GLU A 158 -6.85 -34.32 -44.97
C GLU A 158 -6.54 -35.34 -46.08
N ARG A 159 -5.64 -36.30 -45.83
CA ARG A 159 -5.34 -37.40 -46.78
C ARG A 159 -6.52 -38.34 -47.00
N GLU A 160 -7.33 -38.61 -45.97
CA GLU A 160 -8.54 -39.44 -46.11
C GLU A 160 -9.64 -38.71 -46.88
N GLU A 161 -9.82 -37.41 -46.65
CA GLU A 161 -10.74 -36.54 -47.40
C GLU A 161 -10.35 -36.45 -48.89
N GLU A 162 -9.05 -36.27 -49.19
CA GLU A 162 -8.53 -36.30 -50.56
C GLU A 162 -8.81 -37.65 -51.26
N ARG A 163 -8.65 -38.78 -50.56
CA ARG A 163 -8.98 -40.11 -51.11
C ARG A 163 -10.47 -40.31 -51.33
N ALA A 164 -11.32 -39.74 -50.48
CA ALA A 164 -12.77 -39.86 -50.59
C ALA A 164 -13.38 -38.92 -51.65
N GLY A 165 -12.75 -37.78 -51.94
CA GLY A 165 -13.22 -36.79 -52.92
C GLY A 165 -12.94 -37.12 -54.40
N GLY A 166 -12.11 -38.12 -54.69
CA GLY A 166 -11.64 -38.45 -56.06
C GLY A 166 -12.63 -39.15 -57.00
N ALA A 167 -13.95 -39.09 -56.77
CA ALA A 167 -14.95 -39.81 -57.56
C ALA A 167 -16.01 -38.95 -58.28
N ALA A 168 -15.89 -37.62 -58.30
CA ALA A 168 -16.74 -36.75 -59.14
C ALA A 168 -15.89 -36.06 -60.21
N GLY A 169 -16.21 -36.38 -61.47
CA GLY A 169 -15.38 -36.13 -62.65
C GLY A 169 -15.20 -34.68 -63.08
N ASP A 170 -14.29 -34.58 -64.05
CA ASP A 170 -13.90 -33.46 -64.90
C ASP A 170 -14.90 -32.31 -65.06
N ALA A 171 -14.43 -31.12 -64.73
CA ALA A 171 -14.46 -29.98 -65.66
C ALA A 171 -13.28 -29.06 -65.37
N PRO A 172 -12.37 -28.80 -66.34
CA PRO A 172 -11.30 -27.83 -66.18
C PRO A 172 -11.84 -26.45 -66.52
N ASP A 173 -11.74 -25.49 -65.60
CA ASP A 173 -11.74 -24.08 -65.99
C ASP A 173 -10.68 -23.30 -65.22
N CYS A 174 -9.96 -22.50 -65.99
CA CYS A 174 -8.84 -21.67 -65.59
C CYS A 174 -9.26 -20.60 -64.57
N SER A 175 -8.44 -20.33 -63.55
CA SER A 175 -7.96 -18.95 -63.28
C SER A 175 -7.09 -18.86 -62.01
N SER A 176 -5.92 -18.25 -62.22
CA SER A 176 -5.17 -17.32 -61.33
C SER A 176 -4.92 -17.69 -59.86
N GLY A 177 -3.68 -18.14 -59.61
CA GLY A 177 -2.68 -17.46 -58.79
C GLY A 177 -3.06 -16.92 -57.41
N THR A 178 -2.48 -17.55 -56.38
CA THR A 178 -1.99 -16.83 -55.21
C THR A 178 -0.78 -17.55 -54.63
N VAL A 179 0.16 -16.73 -54.18
CA VAL A 179 1.56 -17.02 -53.91
C VAL A 179 1.72 -17.79 -52.61
N ASP A 180 2.55 -18.82 -52.63
CA ASP A 180 3.18 -19.43 -51.46
C ASP A 180 3.91 -18.35 -50.66
N THR A 181 3.50 -18.17 -49.40
CA THR A 181 4.38 -17.64 -48.36
C THR A 181 4.33 -18.59 -47.18
N ASP A 182 5.21 -19.58 -47.26
CA ASP A 182 5.80 -20.24 -46.10
C ASP A 182 6.50 -19.17 -45.24
N ASP A 183 5.84 -18.72 -44.19
CA ASP A 183 6.45 -17.93 -43.13
C ASP A 183 6.45 -18.76 -41.84
N PHE A 184 7.37 -19.74 -41.82
CA PHE A 184 7.77 -20.44 -40.60
C PHE A 184 8.49 -19.45 -39.69
N ILE A 185 7.76 -18.83 -38.77
CA ILE A 185 8.38 -18.13 -37.64
C ILE A 185 9.02 -19.19 -36.73
N ASN A 186 10.33 -19.41 -36.92
CA ASN A 186 11.22 -19.85 -35.88
C ASN A 186 11.19 -18.77 -34.78
N VAL A 187 10.42 -19.01 -33.72
CA VAL A 187 10.57 -18.23 -32.48
C VAL A 187 11.78 -18.83 -31.77
N GLU A 188 12.93 -18.24 -32.04
CA GLU A 188 14.14 -18.41 -31.24
C GLU A 188 13.82 -18.08 -29.77
N GLU A 189 14.45 -18.85 -28.89
CA GLU A 189 14.40 -18.72 -27.45
C GLU A 189 15.10 -17.41 -27.03
N ASP A 190 14.37 -16.30 -27.04
CA ASP A 190 14.81 -15.10 -26.33
C ASP A 190 14.39 -15.17 -24.86
N HIS A 191 15.44 -15.31 -24.04
CA HIS A 191 15.42 -15.07 -22.61
C HIS A 191 15.01 -13.62 -22.33
N ASP A 192 13.75 -13.40 -21.94
CA ASP A 192 13.44 -12.23 -21.11
C ASP A 192 12.36 -12.51 -20.07
N ALA A 193 12.82 -12.75 -18.85
CA ALA A 193 12.02 -12.96 -17.66
C ALA A 193 11.56 -11.61 -17.12
N SER A 194 10.58 -10.95 -17.77
CA SER A 194 10.09 -9.68 -17.22
C SER A 194 8.71 -9.19 -17.68
N LEU A 195 7.71 -10.04 -17.94
CA LEU A 195 6.33 -9.55 -18.13
C LEU A 195 5.27 -10.53 -17.59
N LEU A 196 4.94 -10.41 -16.30
CA LEU A 196 3.72 -11.01 -15.73
C LEU A 196 2.96 -9.99 -14.87
N SER A 197 2.43 -8.97 -15.54
CA SER A 197 1.41 -8.06 -14.99
C SER A 197 0.00 -8.67 -15.11
N SER A 198 -0.82 -8.32 -14.12
CA SER A 198 -2.11 -8.88 -13.69
C SER A 198 -3.25 -8.96 -14.72
N PRO A 199 -4.32 -9.75 -14.42
CA PRO A 199 -5.51 -9.85 -15.25
C PRO A 199 -6.53 -8.77 -14.88
N THR A 200 -6.84 -7.85 -15.79
CA THR A 200 -8.07 -7.04 -15.74
C THR A 200 -8.58 -6.70 -17.14
N ALA A 201 -9.85 -7.04 -17.35
CA ALA A 201 -10.82 -6.53 -18.32
C ALA A 201 -10.57 -6.73 -19.83
N PHE A 202 -11.42 -7.60 -20.39
CA PHE A 202 -11.78 -7.67 -21.80
C PHE A 202 -12.46 -6.37 -22.27
N SER A 203 -11.99 -5.81 -23.39
CA SER A 203 -12.89 -5.25 -24.41
C SER A 203 -12.23 -5.24 -25.79
N SER A 204 -13.06 -5.60 -26.75
CA SER A 204 -12.83 -6.03 -28.12
C SER A 204 -12.07 -5.08 -29.05
N SER A 205 -11.23 -5.65 -29.91
CA SER A 205 -11.31 -5.39 -31.36
C SER A 205 -10.65 -6.52 -32.14
N SER A 206 -11.24 -6.79 -33.30
CA SER A 206 -11.10 -7.95 -34.17
C SER A 206 -9.78 -7.99 -34.95
N SER A 207 -9.13 -9.14 -34.94
CA SER A 207 -8.26 -9.62 -36.02
C SER A 207 -8.21 -11.13 -35.92
N LEU A 208 -8.57 -11.82 -37.00
CA LEU A 208 -8.51 -13.28 -37.15
C LEU A 208 -7.16 -13.81 -36.66
N LYS A 209 -7.15 -14.35 -35.44
CA LYS A 209 -6.06 -15.16 -34.90
C LYS A 209 -6.64 -16.52 -34.66
N THR A 210 -6.12 -17.50 -35.39
CA THR A 210 -6.32 -18.93 -35.19
C THR A 210 -6.19 -19.24 -33.70
N THR A 211 -7.33 -19.35 -33.02
CA THR A 211 -7.40 -19.41 -31.57
C THR A 211 -6.85 -20.75 -31.12
N ARG A 212 -5.64 -20.75 -30.55
CA ARG A 212 -5.07 -21.89 -29.81
C ARG A 212 -6.01 -22.26 -28.67
N LEU A 213 -6.87 -23.24 -28.89
CA LEU A 213 -7.68 -23.88 -27.85
C LEU A 213 -6.77 -24.82 -27.04
N THR A 214 -5.86 -24.28 -26.23
CA THR A 214 -5.38 -25.04 -25.07
C THR A 214 -6.56 -25.17 -24.12
N SER A 215 -6.85 -26.37 -23.63
CA SER A 215 -7.94 -26.54 -22.68
C SER A 215 -7.68 -25.66 -21.45
N SER A 216 -8.72 -25.05 -20.88
CA SER A 216 -8.60 -24.20 -19.70
C SER A 216 -7.84 -24.91 -18.56
N ALA A 217 -7.99 -26.24 -18.45
CA ALA A 217 -7.28 -27.09 -17.50
C ALA A 217 -5.75 -27.13 -17.75
N GLU A 218 -5.29 -27.30 -18.99
CA GLU A 218 -3.86 -27.28 -19.34
C GLU A 218 -3.21 -25.94 -19.01
N ALA A 219 -3.90 -24.83 -19.34
CA ALA A 219 -3.39 -23.50 -19.03
C ALA A 219 -3.26 -23.28 -17.51
N MET A 220 -4.20 -23.79 -16.71
CA MET A 220 -4.12 -23.76 -15.26
C MET A 220 -3.00 -24.64 -14.71
N ALA A 221 -2.82 -25.85 -15.25
CA ALA A 221 -1.75 -26.77 -14.84
C ALA A 221 -0.36 -26.17 -15.13
N SER A 222 -0.14 -25.68 -16.35
CA SER A 222 1.10 -24.99 -16.72
C SER A 222 1.36 -23.78 -15.83
N ARG A 223 0.34 -22.97 -15.52
CA ARG A 223 0.48 -21.82 -14.63
C ARG A 223 0.81 -22.25 -13.20
N SER A 224 0.22 -23.32 -12.71
CA SER A 224 0.50 -23.87 -11.37
C SER A 224 1.97 -24.28 -11.25
N LEU A 225 2.49 -25.02 -12.24
CA LEU A 225 3.89 -25.44 -12.28
C LEU A 225 4.85 -24.26 -12.37
N GLN A 226 4.55 -23.26 -13.22
CA GLN A 226 5.34 -22.03 -13.29
C GLN A 226 5.35 -21.26 -11.96
N MET A 227 4.21 -21.22 -11.26
CA MET A 227 4.14 -20.60 -9.93
C MET A 227 4.96 -21.36 -8.90
N ARG A 228 4.97 -22.71 -8.94
CA ARG A 228 5.78 -23.55 -8.04
C ARG A 228 7.27 -23.33 -8.29
N ASP A 229 7.71 -23.37 -9.55
CA ASP A 229 9.08 -23.10 -9.97
C ASP A 229 9.52 -21.67 -9.54
N GLY A 230 8.71 -20.66 -9.86
CA GLY A 230 9.00 -19.28 -9.45
C GLY A 230 8.93 -19.02 -7.94
N LEU A 231 8.27 -19.90 -7.17
CA LEU A 231 8.19 -19.80 -5.71
C LEU A 231 9.46 -20.34 -5.05
N THR A 232 9.94 -21.49 -5.50
CA THR A 232 11.16 -22.12 -4.98
C THR A 232 12.42 -21.42 -5.51
N HIS A 233 12.35 -20.87 -6.73
CA HIS A 233 13.41 -20.09 -7.32
C HIS A 233 13.69 -18.82 -6.49
N ASN A 234 14.96 -18.68 -6.07
CA ASN A 234 15.45 -17.58 -5.22
C ASN A 234 14.67 -17.41 -3.91
N PHE A 235 14.15 -18.49 -3.32
CA PHE A 235 13.53 -18.41 -2.00
C PHE A 235 14.53 -17.92 -0.95
N ARG A 236 14.25 -16.78 -0.31
CA ARG A 236 15.07 -16.21 0.77
C ARG A 236 14.41 -16.29 2.16
N GLY A 237 13.10 -16.48 2.20
CA GLY A 237 12.34 -16.49 3.45
C GLY A 237 10.90 -16.03 3.26
N LEU A 238 10.21 -15.82 4.38
CA LEU A 238 8.84 -15.30 4.38
C LEU A 238 8.81 -13.79 4.11
N ASP A 239 7.77 -13.31 3.44
CA ASP A 239 7.58 -11.86 3.24
C ASP A 239 7.37 -11.16 4.60
N PRO A 240 8.22 -10.18 4.97
CA PRO A 240 8.03 -9.38 6.18
C PRO A 240 6.64 -8.75 6.32
N TYR A 241 6.02 -8.36 5.21
CA TYR A 241 4.68 -7.75 5.20
C TYR A 241 3.54 -8.78 5.16
N GLY A 242 3.89 -10.08 5.15
CA GLY A 242 2.97 -11.21 5.17
C GLY A 242 3.01 -12.01 6.46
N ILE A 243 3.69 -11.53 7.51
CA ILE A 243 3.75 -12.20 8.81
C ILE A 243 2.39 -12.09 9.51
N PRO A 244 1.77 -13.21 9.91
CA PRO A 244 0.45 -13.22 10.54
C PRO A 244 0.50 -12.58 11.93
N ASN A 245 -0.54 -11.82 12.25
CA ASN A 245 -0.72 -11.29 13.59
C ASN A 245 -1.29 -12.36 14.54
N VAL A 246 -0.50 -12.76 15.54
CA VAL A 246 -0.87 -13.79 16.53
C VAL A 246 -2.05 -13.41 17.43
N ARG A 247 -2.46 -12.13 17.49
CA ARG A 247 -3.68 -11.71 18.19
C ARG A 247 -4.96 -11.96 17.38
N ILE A 248 -4.84 -12.08 16.06
CA ILE A 248 -5.98 -12.26 15.15
C ILE A 248 -6.16 -13.73 14.76
N PHE A 249 -5.06 -14.44 14.56
CA PHE A 249 -5.09 -15.85 14.18
C PHE A 249 -4.99 -16.76 15.39
N GLU A 250 -5.78 -17.84 15.38
CA GLU A 250 -5.78 -18.82 16.45
C GLU A 250 -4.42 -19.53 16.54
N ARG A 251 -3.90 -19.64 17.77
CA ARG A 251 -2.63 -20.34 18.06
C ARG A 251 -2.60 -21.74 17.47
N GLU A 252 -3.67 -22.50 17.65
CA GLU A 252 -3.74 -23.87 17.18
C GLU A 252 -3.78 -23.96 15.65
N ALA A 253 -4.42 -23.00 14.97
CA ALA A 253 -4.40 -22.95 13.51
C ALA A 253 -2.97 -22.70 12.99
N LEU A 254 -2.23 -21.76 13.60
CA LEU A 254 -0.84 -21.46 13.22
C LEU A 254 0.10 -22.66 13.47
N LYS A 255 -0.11 -23.41 14.56
CA LYS A 255 0.62 -24.66 14.83
C LYS A 255 0.22 -25.79 13.88
N THR A 256 -1.05 -25.86 13.51
CA THR A 256 -1.58 -26.88 12.58
C THR A 256 -0.95 -26.76 11.20
N LEU A 257 -0.68 -25.53 10.72
CA LEU A 257 0.04 -25.31 9.47
C LEU A 257 1.45 -25.91 9.46
N TYR A 258 2.09 -25.97 10.62
CA TYR A 258 3.40 -26.60 10.78
C TYR A 258 3.29 -28.13 10.83
N ALA A 259 2.33 -28.66 11.60
CA ALA A 259 2.33 -30.06 12.02
C ALA A 259 1.41 -30.99 11.22
N ALA A 260 0.23 -30.52 10.80
CA ALA A 260 -0.78 -31.39 10.22
C ALA A 260 -0.44 -31.72 8.76
N PRO A 261 -0.69 -32.95 8.28
CA PRO A 261 -0.46 -33.31 6.88
C PRO A 261 -1.20 -32.32 5.95
N VAL A 262 -0.56 -31.86 4.88
CA VAL A 262 -1.12 -30.83 3.97
C VAL A 262 -2.48 -31.21 3.38
N GLU A 263 -2.71 -32.52 3.18
CA GLU A 263 -3.97 -33.03 2.64
C GLU A 263 -5.09 -33.15 3.68
N SER A 264 -4.75 -33.06 4.97
CA SER A 264 -5.69 -33.20 6.07
C SER A 264 -6.74 -32.07 6.08
N ARG A 265 -7.91 -32.38 6.64
CA ARG A 265 -8.97 -31.40 6.86
C ARG A 265 -8.50 -30.27 7.76
N ASP A 266 -7.68 -30.58 8.76
CA ASP A 266 -7.21 -29.61 9.76
C ASP A 266 -6.24 -28.61 9.14
N PHE A 267 -5.28 -29.07 8.32
CA PHE A 267 -4.42 -28.17 7.55
C PHE A 267 -5.23 -27.27 6.63
N LYS A 268 -6.19 -27.84 5.88
CA LYS A 268 -7.05 -27.08 4.96
C LYS A 268 -7.89 -26.03 5.71
N ALA A 269 -8.35 -26.32 6.93
CA ALA A 269 -9.06 -25.38 7.78
C ALA A 269 -8.15 -24.26 8.27
N ALA A 270 -6.95 -24.57 8.75
CA ALA A 270 -5.96 -23.59 9.18
C ALA A 270 -5.49 -22.68 8.03
N ALA A 271 -5.20 -23.26 6.86
CA ALA A 271 -4.85 -22.54 5.65
C ALA A 271 -5.98 -21.61 5.18
N LYS A 272 -7.24 -21.99 5.40
CA LYS A 272 -8.41 -21.14 5.09
C LYS A 272 -8.43 -19.87 5.95
N GLN A 273 -8.01 -19.95 7.21
CA GLN A 273 -7.94 -18.76 8.09
C GLN A 273 -6.94 -17.74 7.54
N LEU A 274 -5.79 -18.18 7.01
CA LEU A 274 -4.77 -17.28 6.44
C LEU A 274 -5.14 -16.67 5.08
N ARG A 275 -6.28 -17.03 4.47
CA ARG A 275 -6.65 -16.51 3.14
C ARG A 275 -6.78 -14.99 3.11
N CYS A 276 -7.13 -14.35 4.21
CA CYS A 276 -7.18 -12.90 4.27
C CYS A 276 -5.81 -12.25 4.02
N LEU A 277 -4.70 -12.91 4.34
CA LEU A 277 -3.34 -12.41 4.11
C LEU A 277 -2.91 -12.43 2.62
N LEU A 278 -3.75 -12.91 1.70
CA LEU A 278 -3.42 -12.89 0.26
C LEU A 278 -3.25 -11.46 -0.29
N HIS A 279 -3.75 -10.44 0.42
CA HIS A 279 -3.48 -9.03 0.10
C HIS A 279 -2.02 -8.61 0.34
N ALA A 280 -1.20 -9.44 0.97
CA ALA A 280 0.23 -9.19 1.16
C ALA A 280 1.00 -9.18 -0.17
N GLY A 281 0.40 -9.66 -1.27
CA GLY A 281 0.97 -9.63 -2.60
C GLY A 281 1.63 -10.95 -2.98
N ARG A 282 2.60 -10.91 -3.91
CA ARG A 282 3.40 -12.07 -4.33
C ARG A 282 4.79 -12.11 -3.68
N GLY A 283 5.09 -11.14 -2.82
CA GLY A 283 6.43 -10.90 -2.31
C GLY A 283 7.38 -10.30 -3.33
N LYS A 284 8.57 -9.90 -2.87
CA LYS A 284 9.62 -9.26 -3.67
C LYS A 284 10.98 -9.81 -3.26
N ASN A 285 11.96 -9.73 -4.16
CA ASN A 285 13.38 -10.04 -3.88
C ASN A 285 13.60 -11.42 -3.23
N GLY A 286 12.82 -12.43 -3.62
CA GLY A 286 12.94 -13.79 -3.08
C GLY A 286 12.15 -14.09 -1.81
N TYR A 287 11.54 -13.08 -1.18
CA TYR A 287 10.68 -13.28 -0.01
C TYR A 287 9.28 -13.63 -0.46
N LYS A 288 8.66 -14.64 0.13
CA LYS A 288 7.35 -15.17 -0.30
C LYS A 288 6.31 -15.04 0.81
N PRO A 289 5.12 -14.46 0.55
CA PRO A 289 4.10 -14.33 1.58
C PRO A 289 3.60 -15.68 2.06
N LEU A 290 3.40 -15.81 3.37
CA LEU A 290 2.97 -17.07 3.99
C LEU A 290 1.74 -17.66 3.31
N ALA A 291 0.67 -16.87 3.17
CA ALA A 291 -0.57 -17.31 2.53
C ALA A 291 -0.42 -17.67 1.05
N PHE A 292 0.53 -17.04 0.33
CA PHE A 292 0.82 -17.41 -1.04
C PHE A 292 1.47 -18.80 -1.10
N CYS A 293 2.43 -19.08 -0.21
CA CYS A 293 3.06 -20.39 -0.09
C CYS A 293 2.05 -21.47 0.34
N THR A 294 1.22 -21.20 1.36
CA THR A 294 0.20 -22.15 1.83
C THR A 294 -0.79 -22.53 0.75
N ARG A 295 -1.12 -21.60 -0.16
CA ARG A 295 -2.08 -21.86 -1.25
C ARG A 295 -1.43 -22.56 -2.46
N THR A 296 -0.20 -22.19 -2.78
CA THR A 296 0.41 -22.54 -4.07
C THR A 296 1.27 -23.79 -3.98
N TYR A 297 2.00 -23.96 -2.87
CA TYR A 297 2.85 -25.12 -2.65
C TYR A 297 2.94 -25.44 -1.14
N PRO A 298 1.85 -25.95 -0.53
CA PRO A 298 1.76 -26.14 0.92
C PRO A 298 2.81 -27.11 1.48
N GLU A 299 3.19 -28.14 0.71
CA GLU A 299 4.24 -29.10 1.06
C GLU A 299 5.58 -28.41 1.23
N PHE A 300 5.93 -27.53 0.28
CA PHE A 300 7.15 -26.74 0.33
C PHE A 300 7.16 -25.84 1.57
N LEU A 301 6.06 -25.12 1.84
CA LEU A 301 5.96 -24.26 3.02
C LEU A 301 6.17 -25.07 4.30
N GLN A 302 5.47 -26.19 4.44
CA GLN A 302 5.56 -27.03 5.63
C GLN A 302 6.98 -27.55 5.84
N LYS A 303 7.66 -28.00 4.78
CA LYS A 303 9.05 -28.47 4.86
C LYS A 303 10.03 -27.34 5.19
N VAL A 304 9.83 -26.14 4.64
CA VAL A 304 10.62 -24.96 5.01
C VAL A 304 10.41 -24.64 6.50
N LEU A 305 9.17 -24.62 6.99
CA LEU A 305 8.90 -24.34 8.39
C LEU A 305 9.56 -25.40 9.30
N GLN A 306 9.48 -26.68 8.94
CA GLN A 306 10.12 -27.77 9.68
C GLN A 306 11.65 -27.76 9.62
N ALA A 307 12.25 -27.20 8.56
CA ALA A 307 13.69 -27.02 8.45
C ALA A 307 14.20 -25.81 9.25
N VAL A 308 13.33 -24.82 9.49
CA VAL A 308 13.67 -23.55 10.17
C VAL A 308 13.30 -23.57 11.65
N PHE A 309 12.25 -24.28 12.05
CA PHE A 309 11.77 -24.35 13.43
C PHE A 309 11.76 -25.80 13.88
N GLU A 310 12.18 -26.03 15.12
CA GLU A 310 12.29 -27.39 15.68
C GLU A 310 10.93 -27.98 16.06
N SER A 311 9.94 -27.11 16.33
CA SER A 311 8.62 -27.53 16.79
C SER A 311 7.54 -26.52 16.39
N PRO A 312 6.25 -26.93 16.43
CA PRO A 312 5.13 -26.00 16.23
C PRO A 312 5.12 -24.88 17.26
N SER A 313 5.58 -25.14 18.49
CA SER A 313 5.69 -24.13 19.55
C SER A 313 6.76 -23.10 19.23
N ALA A 314 7.95 -23.52 18.76
CA ALA A 314 9.02 -22.62 18.36
C ALA A 314 8.61 -21.68 17.21
N TRP A 315 7.85 -22.20 16.24
CA TRP A 315 7.25 -21.38 15.19
C TRP A 315 6.33 -20.29 15.76
N TYR A 316 5.43 -20.67 16.66
CA TYR A 316 4.48 -19.73 17.27
C TYR A 316 5.18 -18.71 18.18
N GLU A 317 6.21 -19.12 18.91
CA GLU A 317 7.02 -18.23 19.76
C GLU A 317 7.78 -17.21 18.91
N TRP A 318 8.34 -17.61 17.76
CA TRP A 318 8.96 -16.68 16.83
C TRP A 318 7.96 -15.66 16.26
N LEU A 319 6.74 -16.09 15.91
CA LEU A 319 5.67 -15.18 15.50
C LEU A 319 5.28 -14.20 16.62
N THR A 320 5.27 -14.67 17.87
CA THR A 320 5.01 -13.84 19.05
C THR A 320 6.12 -12.81 19.25
N ALA A 321 7.39 -13.18 19.06
CA ALA A 321 8.51 -12.26 19.10
C ALA A 321 8.42 -11.19 18.00
N CYS A 322 8.00 -11.57 16.78
CA CYS A 322 7.73 -10.60 15.71
C CYS A 322 6.63 -9.60 16.11
N TYR A 323 5.54 -10.10 16.71
CA TYR A 323 4.46 -9.25 17.24
C TYR A 323 5.00 -8.26 18.29
N THR A 324 5.74 -8.75 19.29
CA THR A 324 6.31 -7.92 20.36
C THR A 324 7.22 -6.83 19.81
N ARG A 325 8.08 -7.17 18.84
CA ARG A 325 8.98 -6.20 18.19
C ARG A 325 8.22 -5.05 17.53
N VAL A 326 7.13 -5.36 16.82
CA VAL A 326 6.29 -4.34 16.17
C VAL A 326 5.49 -3.53 17.20
N GLU A 327 5.01 -4.16 18.26
CA GLU A 327 4.30 -3.48 19.34
C GLU A 327 5.19 -2.47 20.08
N GLU A 328 6.43 -2.86 20.38
CA GLU A 328 7.44 -1.98 20.99
C GLU A 328 7.76 -0.78 20.10
N ASP A 329 7.93 -0.99 18.79
CA ASP A 329 8.24 0.09 17.85
C ASP A 329 7.08 1.09 17.72
N LEU A 330 5.85 0.60 17.55
CA LEU A 330 4.66 1.46 17.50
C LEU A 330 4.49 2.27 18.79
N ARG A 331 4.83 1.69 19.95
CA ARG A 331 4.81 2.40 21.23
C ARG A 331 5.93 3.43 21.31
N GLY A 332 7.13 3.10 20.85
CA GLY A 332 8.29 4.00 20.82
C GLY A 332 8.06 5.23 19.93
N VAL A 333 7.50 5.05 18.72
CA VAL A 333 7.14 6.16 17.82
C VAL A 333 6.12 7.08 18.49
N ARG A 334 5.12 6.52 19.16
CA ARG A 334 4.12 7.28 19.92
C ARG A 334 4.74 8.08 21.07
N GLU A 335 5.59 7.45 21.86
CA GLU A 335 6.26 8.10 23.00
C GLU A 335 7.17 9.25 22.54
N ALA A 336 7.90 9.05 21.44
CA ALA A 336 8.72 10.09 20.82
C ALA A 336 7.89 11.32 20.39
N ARG A 337 6.63 11.13 19.97
CA ARG A 337 5.71 12.22 19.62
C ARG A 337 5.10 12.90 20.85
N GLY A 338 4.81 12.14 21.91
CA GLY A 338 4.27 12.65 23.17
C GLY A 338 5.27 13.48 23.98
N ALA A 339 6.55 13.10 23.98
CA ALA A 339 7.61 13.78 24.71
C ALA A 339 7.90 15.21 24.20
N VAL A 340 7.61 15.48 22.92
CA VAL A 340 7.76 16.80 22.30
C VAL A 340 6.73 17.82 22.84
N GLY A 341 5.63 17.35 23.46
CA GLY A 341 4.57 18.21 24.00
C GLY A 341 4.82 18.79 25.39
N THR A 342 5.84 18.33 26.13
CA THR A 342 6.01 18.66 27.56
C THR A 342 7.41 19.12 27.97
N GLY A 343 8.40 19.14 27.07
CA GLY A 343 9.78 19.48 27.40
C GLY A 343 10.38 20.59 26.54
N GLU A 344 10.84 21.66 27.18
CA GLU A 344 11.82 22.61 26.65
C GLU A 344 13.13 21.86 26.32
N SER A 345 13.24 21.25 25.14
CA SER A 345 14.50 20.66 24.66
C SER A 345 14.98 21.37 23.40
N ILE A 346 16.03 22.17 23.60
CA ILE A 346 16.58 23.17 22.66
C ILE A 346 17.43 22.55 21.52
N THR A 347 17.44 21.22 21.32
CA THR A 347 18.44 20.59 20.43
C THR A 347 17.93 19.69 19.31
N THR A 348 16.62 19.69 19.00
CA THR A 348 16.14 19.08 17.74
C THR A 348 15.58 20.14 16.79
N PRO A 349 16.16 20.38 15.59
CA PRO A 349 15.95 21.67 14.93
C PRO A 349 14.62 21.85 14.20
N ILE A 350 13.76 20.82 14.05
CA ILE A 350 12.59 20.90 13.14
C ILE A 350 11.39 20.04 13.60
N THR A 351 11.10 19.96 14.90
CA THR A 351 9.77 19.48 15.32
C THR A 351 8.92 20.67 15.68
N GLN A 352 8.26 21.24 14.66
CA GLN A 352 7.16 22.17 14.87
C GLN A 352 6.11 21.52 15.78
N ALA A 353 5.49 22.31 16.65
CA ALA A 353 4.40 21.86 17.50
C ALA A 353 3.23 21.35 16.61
N ALA A 354 3.18 20.04 16.41
CA ALA A 354 2.15 19.39 15.62
C ALA A 354 0.87 19.21 16.47
N VAL A 355 -0.28 19.36 15.84
CA VAL A 355 -1.57 18.96 16.40
C VAL A 355 -1.68 17.45 16.28
N PHE A 356 -1.33 16.76 17.37
CA PHE A 356 -1.44 15.31 17.45
C PHE A 356 -2.84 14.91 17.95
N VAL A 357 -3.52 14.04 17.20
CA VAL A 357 -4.83 13.50 17.54
C VAL A 357 -4.78 11.98 17.52
N GLU A 358 -4.83 11.39 18.71
CA GLU A 358 -4.93 9.95 18.90
C GLU A 358 -6.40 9.49 18.75
N CYS A 359 -6.61 8.42 18.00
CA CYS A 359 -7.92 7.84 17.69
C CYS A 359 -8.03 6.42 18.26
N ASN A 360 -9.20 6.09 18.80
CA ASN A 360 -9.48 4.81 19.45
C ASN A 360 -10.13 3.79 18.51
N THR A 361 -10.64 4.25 17.37
CA THR A 361 -11.25 3.39 16.35
C THR A 361 -10.86 3.89 14.96
N LEU A 362 -10.97 2.99 13.98
CA LEU A 362 -10.72 3.31 12.58
C LEU A 362 -11.75 4.32 12.05
N GLU A 363 -12.99 4.27 12.53
CA GLU A 363 -14.07 5.20 12.21
C GLU A 363 -13.82 6.59 12.80
N GLU A 364 -13.26 6.67 14.02
CA GLU A 364 -12.84 7.94 14.62
C GLU A 364 -11.73 8.58 13.77
N LEU A 365 -10.71 7.80 13.41
CA LEU A 365 -9.63 8.25 12.51
C LEU A 365 -10.20 8.75 11.18
N ALA A 366 -11.09 7.98 10.55
CA ALA A 366 -11.75 8.37 9.31
C ALA A 366 -12.56 9.66 9.45
N THR A 367 -13.27 9.84 10.56
CA THR A 367 -14.04 11.06 10.84
C THR A 367 -13.11 12.26 11.00
N ARG A 368 -12.02 12.12 11.77
CA ARG A 368 -11.01 13.16 11.93
C ARG A 368 -10.33 13.51 10.61
N MET A 369 -10.00 12.50 9.82
CA MET A 369 -9.39 12.68 8.50
C MET A 369 -10.35 13.44 7.56
N ASN A 370 -11.64 13.11 7.55
CA ASN A 370 -12.65 13.86 6.80
C ASN A 370 -12.80 15.31 7.26
N LEU A 371 -12.72 15.57 8.57
CA LEU A 371 -12.75 16.94 9.10
C LEU A 371 -11.57 17.77 8.63
N VAL A 372 -10.36 17.19 8.66
CA VAL A 372 -9.15 17.84 8.12
C VAL A 372 -9.33 18.08 6.61
N TRP A 373 -9.73 17.05 5.86
CA TRP A 373 -9.96 17.14 4.42
C TRP A 373 -10.98 18.22 4.04
N GLY A 374 -12.08 18.34 4.78
CA GLY A 374 -13.10 19.38 4.58
C GLY A 374 -12.63 20.77 4.95
N GLY A 375 -11.74 20.89 5.94
CA GLY A 375 -11.03 22.12 6.21
C GLY A 375 -10.22 22.57 4.99
N LEU A 376 -9.43 21.66 4.41
CA LEU A 376 -8.60 21.95 3.24
C LEU A 376 -9.42 22.42 2.03
N LEU A 377 -10.55 21.78 1.76
CA LEU A 377 -11.40 22.18 0.62
C LEU A 377 -12.00 23.57 0.79
N ARG A 378 -12.51 23.88 1.99
CA ARG A 378 -13.11 25.19 2.29
C ARG A 378 -12.11 26.33 2.36
N GLU A 379 -10.82 26.06 2.62
CA GLU A 379 -9.78 27.11 2.55
C GLU A 379 -9.72 27.78 1.16
N GLY A 380 -10.16 27.09 0.09
CA GLY A 380 -10.25 27.65 -1.26
C GLY A 380 -11.50 28.49 -1.54
N GLU A 381 -12.59 28.31 -0.77
CA GLU A 381 -13.92 28.85 -1.06
C GLU A 381 -14.25 30.18 -0.35
N VAL A 382 -13.61 30.48 0.78
CA VAL A 382 -14.00 31.57 1.71
C VAL A 382 -13.59 32.97 1.22
N ARG A 383 -13.68 33.27 -0.09
CA ARG A 383 -13.31 34.60 -0.62
C ARG A 383 -14.24 35.25 -1.63
N GLY A 384 -15.51 34.87 -1.64
CA GLY A 384 -16.53 35.50 -2.48
C GLY A 384 -17.70 36.18 -1.75
N GLY A 385 -17.60 36.46 -0.44
CA GLY A 385 -18.73 37.00 0.32
C GLY A 385 -18.32 38.22 1.15
N GLY A 386 -18.55 39.42 0.61
CA GLY A 386 -18.30 40.68 1.31
C GLY A 386 -18.35 41.88 0.36
N ASP A 387 -19.57 42.27 0.00
CA ASP A 387 -20.03 43.62 -0.34
C ASP A 387 -19.20 44.44 -1.32
N ARG A 388 -19.45 44.22 -2.61
CA ARG A 388 -19.46 45.29 -3.60
C ARG A 388 -20.31 44.87 -4.79
N GLU A 389 -21.60 45.20 -4.71
CA GLU A 389 -22.33 45.67 -5.88
C GLU A 389 -21.59 46.90 -6.40
N ASP A 390 -20.54 46.71 -7.19
CA ASP A 390 -20.40 47.55 -8.36
C ASP A 390 -19.62 46.86 -9.48
N SER A 391 -20.32 46.83 -10.58
CA SER A 391 -20.00 46.37 -11.92
C SER A 391 -18.58 46.73 -12.37
N THR A 392 -17.69 45.75 -12.45
CA THR A 392 -16.70 45.69 -13.53
C THR A 392 -16.22 44.26 -13.71
N ARG A 393 -16.58 43.68 -14.87
CA ARG A 393 -16.14 42.37 -15.36
C ARG A 393 -14.61 42.32 -15.42
N GLY A 394 -13.98 41.87 -14.35
CA GLY A 394 -12.62 41.34 -14.35
C GLY A 394 -12.69 39.82 -14.23
N GLU A 395 -12.57 39.13 -15.36
CA GLU A 395 -12.27 37.70 -15.35
C GLU A 395 -10.94 37.47 -14.63
N GLY A 396 -10.90 36.46 -13.76
CA GLY A 396 -9.65 35.78 -13.41
C GLY A 396 -9.03 36.17 -12.07
N SER A 397 -9.53 35.56 -10.99
CA SER A 397 -8.66 34.91 -9.99
C SER A 397 -9.53 34.17 -8.98
N GLY A 398 -10.27 33.16 -9.43
CA GLY A 398 -10.75 32.13 -8.51
C GLY A 398 -9.53 31.50 -7.84
N THR A 399 -9.42 31.60 -6.52
CA THR A 399 -8.32 30.98 -5.77
C THR A 399 -8.40 29.48 -5.97
N ALA A 400 -7.44 28.92 -6.72
CA ALA A 400 -7.38 27.48 -6.95
C ALA A 400 -7.35 26.74 -5.59
N PRO A 401 -8.05 25.60 -5.46
CA PRO A 401 -8.06 24.83 -4.23
C PRO A 401 -6.62 24.40 -3.86
N PRO A 402 -6.35 24.19 -2.55
CA PRO A 402 -5.03 23.75 -2.12
C PRO A 402 -4.64 22.42 -2.77
N LYS A 403 -3.34 22.27 -3.05
CA LYS A 403 -2.77 21.05 -3.61
C LYS A 403 -2.28 20.15 -2.48
N VAL A 404 -2.68 18.89 -2.50
CA VAL A 404 -2.18 17.87 -1.56
C VAL A 404 -1.22 16.98 -2.32
N PHE A 405 0.04 16.95 -1.91
CA PHE A 405 1.07 16.12 -2.51
C PHE A 405 1.21 14.81 -1.73
N VAL A 406 1.37 13.71 -2.46
CA VAL A 406 1.61 12.36 -1.92
C VAL A 406 2.83 11.74 -2.61
N TYR A 407 3.46 10.74 -1.99
CA TYR A 407 4.64 10.06 -2.53
C TYR A 407 4.26 8.71 -3.15
N GLY A 408 3.86 8.74 -4.42
CA GLY A 408 3.46 7.56 -5.17
C GLY A 408 1.95 7.31 -5.18
N ASN A 409 1.58 6.21 -5.83
CA ASN A 409 0.21 5.95 -6.26
C ASN A 409 -0.64 5.16 -5.25
N ALA A 410 -0.02 4.58 -4.21
CA ALA A 410 -0.68 3.68 -3.27
C ALA A 410 -1.68 4.43 -2.38
N ASP A 411 -1.36 5.68 -2.07
CA ASP A 411 -2.04 6.48 -1.05
C ASP A 411 -3.48 6.82 -1.44
N LEU A 412 -3.74 7.06 -2.73
CA LEU A 412 -5.07 7.42 -3.22
C LEU A 412 -6.15 6.39 -2.85
N ARG A 413 -5.85 5.10 -3.03
CA ARG A 413 -6.80 4.04 -2.69
C ARG A 413 -7.01 3.97 -1.18
N VAL A 414 -5.96 4.18 -0.40
CA VAL A 414 -6.03 4.15 1.07
C VAL A 414 -6.81 5.34 1.62
N ILE A 415 -6.58 6.54 1.08
CA ILE A 415 -7.35 7.76 1.37
C ILE A 415 -8.82 7.49 1.11
N HIS A 416 -9.17 7.01 -0.09
CA HIS A 416 -10.54 6.70 -0.46
C HIS A 416 -11.18 5.68 0.49
N ASN A 417 -10.51 4.56 0.75
CA ASN A 417 -11.01 3.52 1.65
C ASN A 417 -11.24 4.04 3.07
N THR A 418 -10.28 4.82 3.59
CA THR A 418 -10.34 5.34 4.97
C THR A 418 -11.43 6.39 5.10
N LEU A 419 -11.48 7.37 4.19
CA LEU A 419 -12.53 8.40 4.21
C LEU A 419 -13.92 7.79 4.03
N GLY A 420 -14.05 6.71 3.26
CA GLY A 420 -15.32 5.98 3.07
C GLY A 420 -15.91 5.43 4.37
N LEU A 421 -15.09 5.15 5.39
CA LEU A 421 -15.57 4.63 6.68
C LEU A 421 -16.32 5.66 7.53
N SER A 422 -16.12 6.95 7.30
CA SER A 422 -16.87 7.97 8.04
C SER A 422 -18.35 8.02 7.66
N LYS A 423 -18.73 7.39 6.54
CA LYS A 423 -20.09 7.38 6.00
C LYS A 423 -20.92 6.21 6.53
N SER A 424 -20.29 5.20 7.12
CA SER A 424 -20.95 4.02 7.64
C SER A 424 -21.25 4.17 9.14
N VAL A 425 -22.50 4.50 9.48
CA VAL A 425 -23.10 4.13 10.77
C VAL A 425 -23.84 2.82 10.48
N PRO A 426 -23.33 1.65 10.91
CA PRO A 426 -23.00 1.31 12.30
C PRO A 426 -21.52 0.92 12.51
N PRO A 427 -21.04 0.85 13.77
CA PRO A 427 -19.67 0.44 14.08
C PRO A 427 -19.37 -0.90 13.42
N LEU A 428 -18.15 -1.06 12.88
CA LEU A 428 -17.66 -2.36 12.44
C LEU A 428 -17.69 -3.30 13.65
N ASN A 429 -18.78 -4.06 13.80
CA ASN A 429 -18.88 -5.12 14.78
C ASN A 429 -17.75 -6.11 14.47
N LEU A 430 -16.66 -5.97 15.21
CA LEU A 430 -15.59 -6.94 15.28
C LEU A 430 -16.21 -8.17 15.90
N HIS A 431 -16.68 -9.08 15.05
CA HIS A 431 -17.12 -10.40 15.44
C HIS A 431 -15.87 -11.20 15.85
N LEU A 432 -15.25 -10.80 16.97
CA LEU A 432 -14.37 -11.64 17.74
C LEU A 432 -15.24 -12.78 18.25
N SER A 433 -15.17 -13.91 17.57
CA SER A 433 -15.82 -15.14 18.00
C SER A 433 -15.12 -15.62 19.26
N VAL A 434 -15.50 -15.07 20.42
CA VAL A 434 -15.30 -15.73 21.70
C VAL A 434 -16.30 -16.88 21.74
N ARG A 435 -15.96 -18.01 21.12
CA ARG A 435 -16.77 -19.23 21.19
C ARG A 435 -16.10 -20.21 22.15
N GLY A 436 -16.30 -19.95 23.44
CA GLY A 436 -16.02 -20.87 24.53
C GLY A 436 -17.30 -21.33 25.22
N SER A 437 -17.65 -22.61 25.01
CA SER A 437 -18.33 -23.52 25.93
C SER A 437 -19.80 -23.35 26.36
N LYS A 438 -20.60 -24.33 25.87
CA LYS A 438 -21.73 -25.07 26.52
C LYS A 438 -22.99 -24.22 26.84
N VAL A 439 -24.22 -24.59 26.44
CA VAL A 439 -24.96 -25.80 26.83
C VAL A 439 -26.14 -26.03 25.86
N ARG A 440 -26.36 -27.31 25.59
CA ARG A 440 -27.48 -27.98 24.91
C ARG A 440 -28.85 -27.67 25.55
N ARG A 441 -29.85 -27.24 24.77
CA ARG A 441 -31.25 -27.69 24.93
C ARG A 441 -32.09 -27.44 23.68
N PHE A 442 -32.91 -28.43 23.38
CA PHE A 442 -33.75 -28.59 22.20
C PHE A 442 -35.07 -27.80 22.30
N LEU A 443 -35.78 -27.78 21.16
CA LEU A 443 -37.24 -27.67 20.94
C LEU A 443 -37.81 -26.33 20.41
N THR A 444 -38.02 -26.34 19.08
CA THR A 444 -39.29 -26.16 18.33
C THR A 444 -40.27 -25.01 18.59
N HIS A 445 -40.83 -24.56 17.45
CA HIS A 445 -42.13 -23.91 17.21
C HIS A 445 -42.25 -22.37 17.21
N ARG A 446 -42.24 -21.81 15.98
CA ARG A 446 -43.35 -21.14 15.26
C ARG A 446 -44.36 -20.31 16.10
N SER A 447 -44.55 -19.06 15.65
CA SER A 447 -45.85 -18.33 15.50
C SER A 447 -46.06 -17.08 16.37
N SER A 448 -46.16 -15.95 15.65
CA SER A 448 -47.11 -14.82 15.71
C SER A 448 -47.68 -14.26 17.04
N LYS A 449 -47.91 -12.93 16.96
CA LYS A 449 -48.86 -12.07 17.72
C LYS A 449 -48.31 -11.31 18.94
N SER A 450 -48.21 -9.99 18.75
CA SER A 450 -48.57 -8.93 19.71
C SER A 450 -50.02 -9.12 20.23
N PRO A 451 -50.50 -8.54 21.37
CA PRO A 451 -50.25 -7.14 21.79
C PRO A 451 -50.32 -6.79 23.31
N THR A 452 -50.04 -5.50 23.60
CA THR A 452 -50.62 -4.59 24.63
C THR A 452 -50.56 -4.90 26.13
N SER A 453 -49.90 -4.00 26.89
CA SER A 453 -50.45 -3.17 28.01
C SER A 453 -49.28 -2.45 28.71
N SER A 454 -49.13 -1.13 28.53
CA SER A 454 -49.57 -0.04 29.44
C SER A 454 -49.06 -0.12 30.89
N SER A 455 -48.10 0.73 31.25
CA SER A 455 -48.27 1.68 32.37
C SER A 455 -47.11 2.68 32.47
N SER A 456 -47.52 3.87 32.87
CA SER A 456 -46.87 5.16 32.97
C SER A 456 -45.90 5.31 34.15
N SER A 457 -44.88 6.16 34.00
CA SER A 457 -44.66 7.27 34.96
C SER A 457 -43.73 8.33 34.38
N SER A 458 -44.17 9.57 34.57
CA SER A 458 -43.57 10.82 34.16
C SER A 458 -42.37 11.20 35.03
N ALA A 459 -41.34 11.81 34.45
CA ALA A 459 -40.46 12.74 35.16
C ALA A 459 -39.77 13.69 34.17
N GLU A 460 -40.27 14.92 34.19
CA GLU A 460 -39.57 16.21 34.14
C GLU A 460 -38.58 16.54 33.01
N ALA A 461 -38.95 17.65 32.38
CA ALA A 461 -38.21 18.41 31.41
C ALA A 461 -36.93 19.02 32.01
N GLY A 462 -35.79 18.60 31.47
CA GLY A 462 -34.54 19.35 31.50
C GLY A 462 -34.18 19.74 30.08
N LYS A 463 -34.58 20.94 29.64
CA LYS A 463 -34.08 21.58 28.41
C LYS A 463 -32.58 21.72 28.53
N THR A 464 -31.85 20.94 27.76
CA THR A 464 -30.47 21.25 27.38
C THR A 464 -30.49 21.48 25.89
N ASP A 465 -30.18 22.73 25.50
CA ASP A 465 -29.94 23.11 24.10
C ASP A 465 -28.73 22.32 23.60
N GLU A 466 -29.00 21.12 23.11
CA GLU A 466 -28.06 20.31 22.36
C GLU A 466 -27.98 20.93 20.96
N SER A 467 -27.04 21.87 20.80
CA SER A 467 -26.71 22.42 19.49
C SER A 467 -26.26 21.25 18.62
N THR A 468 -27.14 20.83 17.73
CA THR A 468 -26.88 19.83 16.70
C THR A 468 -25.64 20.29 15.92
N PRO A 469 -24.57 19.47 15.85
CA PRO A 469 -23.45 19.79 14.97
C PRO A 469 -23.99 19.75 13.54
N ASN A 470 -23.93 20.92 12.89
CA ASN A 470 -24.33 21.17 11.52
C ASN A 470 -23.89 20.02 10.60
N SER A 471 -24.83 19.17 10.18
CA SER A 471 -24.62 17.92 9.44
C SER A 471 -24.25 18.12 7.96
N ASP A 472 -24.08 19.37 7.53
CA ASP A 472 -24.05 19.75 6.12
C ASP A 472 -22.65 19.84 5.49
N VAL A 473 -21.67 19.10 6.01
CA VAL A 473 -20.43 18.88 5.25
C VAL A 473 -20.07 17.40 5.24
N GLN A 474 -20.93 16.61 4.61
CA GLN A 474 -20.52 15.32 4.05
C GLN A 474 -19.74 15.59 2.77
N LEU A 475 -18.41 15.56 2.86
CA LEU A 475 -17.60 15.64 1.65
C LEU A 475 -17.90 14.46 0.74
N ILE A 476 -18.46 14.82 -0.40
CA ILE A 476 -18.61 13.98 -1.56
C ILE A 476 -17.25 14.00 -2.23
N SER A 477 -16.58 12.85 -2.21
CA SER A 477 -15.44 12.51 -3.06
C SER A 477 -14.03 13.03 -2.66
N PRO A 478 -13.01 12.13 -2.59
CA PRO A 478 -11.61 12.55 -2.58
C PRO A 478 -11.15 13.23 -3.88
N TYR A 479 -12.02 13.33 -4.91
CA TYR A 479 -11.73 13.98 -6.19
C TYR A 479 -11.88 15.52 -6.19
N GLU A 480 -12.36 16.13 -5.11
CA GLU A 480 -12.46 17.61 -5.02
C GLU A 480 -11.12 18.26 -4.63
N ALA A 481 -10.30 17.58 -3.81
CA ALA A 481 -8.96 18.05 -3.49
C ALA A 481 -8.01 17.52 -4.57
N ARG A 482 -7.20 18.40 -5.18
CA ARG A 482 -6.23 17.97 -6.19
C ARG A 482 -5.08 17.25 -5.48
N VAL A 483 -5.19 15.93 -5.36
CA VAL A 483 -4.11 15.07 -4.89
C VAL A 483 -3.13 14.84 -6.04
N VAL A 484 -1.87 15.19 -5.80
CA VAL A 484 -0.79 15.13 -6.79
C VAL A 484 0.25 14.12 -6.32
N ASP A 485 0.40 13.03 -7.06
CA ASP A 485 1.55 12.14 -6.90
C ASP A 485 2.80 12.84 -7.42
N ILE A 486 3.70 13.25 -6.50
CA ILE A 486 4.90 14.00 -6.86
C ILE A 486 5.80 13.20 -7.80
N THR A 487 5.80 11.87 -7.69
CA THR A 487 6.71 11.00 -8.44
C THR A 487 6.37 10.94 -9.93
N LYS A 488 5.14 11.34 -10.28
CA LYS A 488 4.64 11.47 -11.65
C LYS A 488 4.65 12.91 -12.15
N HIS A 489 4.98 13.86 -11.29
CA HIS A 489 5.00 15.26 -11.68
C HIS A 489 6.17 15.51 -12.65
N PRO A 490 5.96 16.18 -13.81
CA PRO A 490 7.01 16.39 -14.80
C PRO A 490 8.28 17.04 -14.22
N LEU A 491 8.09 17.98 -13.30
CA LEU A 491 9.21 18.67 -12.65
C LEU A 491 10.02 17.79 -11.69
N PHE A 492 9.46 16.70 -11.17
CA PHE A 492 10.20 15.77 -10.32
C PHE A 492 11.29 15.05 -11.11
N THR A 493 10.95 14.57 -12.32
CA THR A 493 11.94 13.97 -13.24
C THR A 493 12.90 15.02 -13.78
N ALA A 494 12.39 16.19 -14.21
CA ALA A 494 13.23 17.28 -14.72
C ALA A 494 14.27 17.78 -13.70
N SER A 495 13.97 17.67 -12.40
CA SER A 495 14.88 18.05 -11.31
C SER A 495 15.95 17.00 -10.99
N GLY A 496 15.94 15.85 -11.67
CA GLY A 496 16.93 14.79 -11.53
C GLY A 496 16.65 13.78 -10.41
N PHE A 497 15.45 13.78 -9.83
CA PHE A 497 15.11 12.81 -8.77
C PHE A 497 14.99 11.38 -9.34
N ALA A 498 14.32 11.23 -10.48
CA ALA A 498 14.19 9.96 -11.19
C ALA A 498 15.12 9.89 -12.42
N LEU A 499 15.80 8.76 -12.61
CA LEU A 499 16.66 8.50 -13.78
C LEU A 499 15.86 8.18 -15.04
N SER A 500 14.64 7.66 -14.88
CA SER A 500 13.69 7.38 -15.95
C SER A 500 12.27 7.38 -15.37
N SER A 501 11.26 7.55 -16.22
CA SER A 501 9.84 7.55 -15.81
C SER A 501 9.38 6.28 -15.10
N ASN A 502 10.14 5.18 -15.23
CA ASN A 502 9.70 3.84 -14.81
C ASN A 502 10.30 3.40 -13.46
N LYS A 503 11.25 4.14 -12.88
CA LYS A 503 11.88 3.79 -11.60
C LYS A 503 11.83 4.95 -10.63
N THR A 504 10.79 4.95 -9.79
CA THR A 504 10.66 5.88 -8.67
C THR A 504 11.71 5.56 -7.60
N PRO A 505 12.55 6.54 -7.17
CA PRO A 505 13.48 6.34 -6.06
C PRO A 505 12.72 6.15 -4.73
N SER A 506 13.38 5.62 -3.70
CA SER A 506 12.83 5.69 -2.34
C SER A 506 12.81 7.14 -1.84
N LEU A 507 11.94 7.45 -0.88
CA LEU A 507 11.83 8.78 -0.29
C LEU A 507 13.18 9.25 0.29
N SER A 508 13.90 8.37 0.99
CA SER A 508 15.22 8.67 1.56
C SER A 508 16.26 9.03 0.49
N VAL A 509 16.31 8.29 -0.62
CA VAL A 509 17.25 8.57 -1.73
C VAL A 509 16.88 9.88 -2.44
N ALA A 510 15.58 10.17 -2.57
CA ALA A 510 15.14 11.46 -3.09
C ALA A 510 15.51 12.61 -2.12
N LEU A 511 15.35 12.40 -0.82
CA LEU A 511 15.68 13.39 0.22
C LEU A 511 17.18 13.70 0.26
N GLU A 512 18.04 12.69 0.11
CA GLU A 512 19.50 12.87 0.00
C GLU A 512 19.87 13.84 -1.14
N LYS A 513 19.23 13.69 -2.31
CA LYS A 513 19.42 14.62 -3.43
C LYS A 513 18.89 16.02 -3.13
N ALA A 514 17.78 16.11 -2.41
CA ALA A 514 17.20 17.40 -2.02
C ALA A 514 18.05 18.13 -0.97
N ALA A 515 18.72 17.39 -0.08
CA ALA A 515 19.60 17.92 0.96
C ALA A 515 20.76 18.76 0.41
N VAL A 516 21.22 18.47 -0.82
CA VAL A 516 22.25 19.27 -1.51
C VAL A 516 21.75 20.69 -1.85
N ARG A 517 20.43 20.87 -2.00
CA ARG A 517 19.82 22.11 -2.51
C ARG A 517 18.95 22.85 -1.50
N ASP A 518 18.57 22.20 -0.40
CA ASP A 518 17.64 22.74 0.58
C ASP A 518 18.10 22.42 2.01
N ALA A 519 18.30 23.46 2.81
CA ALA A 519 18.77 23.32 4.20
C ALA A 519 17.78 22.54 5.09
N THR A 520 16.47 22.68 4.85
CA THR A 520 15.43 21.92 5.57
C THR A 520 15.54 20.43 5.24
N ALA A 521 15.70 20.08 3.96
CA ALA A 521 15.97 18.72 3.54
C ALA A 521 17.26 18.14 4.16
N ALA A 522 18.34 18.94 4.22
CA ALA A 522 19.61 18.51 4.83
C ALA A 522 19.46 18.18 6.32
N ALA A 523 18.73 19.01 7.06
CA ALA A 523 18.47 18.78 8.47
C ALA A 523 17.57 17.54 8.70
N LEU A 524 16.55 17.32 7.87
CA LEU A 524 15.71 16.11 7.94
C LEU A 524 16.51 14.84 7.58
N HIS A 525 17.40 14.92 6.59
CA HIS A 525 18.28 13.83 6.19
C HIS A 525 19.28 13.45 7.31
N GLY A 526 19.77 14.44 8.07
CA GLY A 526 20.66 14.21 9.22
C GLY A 526 20.00 13.53 10.42
N ALA A 527 18.67 13.47 10.47
CA ALA A 527 17.90 12.85 11.54
C ALA A 527 16.74 12.00 10.98
N PRO A 528 17.05 10.89 10.28
CA PRO A 528 16.02 10.06 9.66
C PRO A 528 15.13 9.42 10.73
N ARG A 529 13.81 9.50 10.53
CA ARG A 529 12.82 8.82 11.38
C ARG A 529 11.97 7.90 10.52
N GLN A 530 12.32 6.63 10.53
CA GLN A 530 11.52 5.61 9.84
C GLN A 530 10.17 5.47 10.57
N HIS A 531 9.07 5.30 9.83
CA HIS A 531 7.69 5.10 10.34
C HIS A 531 7.04 6.29 11.02
N ASP A 532 7.67 7.45 10.89
CA ASP A 532 7.11 8.70 11.34
C ASP A 532 6.47 9.41 10.15
N ALA A 533 5.17 9.18 9.94
CA ALA A 533 4.39 9.86 8.89
C ALA A 533 4.61 11.39 8.88
N LEU A 534 4.89 12.01 10.02
CA LEU A 534 5.22 13.44 10.07
C LEU A 534 6.55 13.73 9.39
N TRP A 535 7.60 12.95 9.69
CA TRP A 535 8.91 13.08 9.05
C TRP A 535 8.80 12.80 7.54
N ASP A 536 8.06 11.77 7.14
CA ASP A 536 7.87 11.42 5.74
C ASP A 536 7.13 12.53 4.97
N ALA A 537 6.08 13.12 5.56
CA ALA A 537 5.38 14.26 5.00
C ALA A 537 6.26 15.53 4.94
N GLN A 538 7.11 15.78 5.93
CA GLN A 538 8.07 16.89 5.91
C GLN A 538 9.15 16.70 4.83
N ALA A 539 9.65 15.48 4.67
CA ALA A 539 10.58 15.13 3.60
C ALA A 539 9.93 15.35 2.23
N LEU A 540 8.68 14.90 2.06
CA LEU A 540 7.88 15.11 0.85
C LEU A 540 7.68 16.61 0.55
N ALA A 541 7.41 17.44 1.55
CA ALA A 541 7.30 18.89 1.38
C ALA A 541 8.60 19.50 0.80
N CYS A 542 9.76 19.02 1.26
CA CYS A 542 11.05 19.45 0.74
C CYS A 542 11.23 19.03 -0.73
N LEU A 543 10.86 17.79 -1.08
CA LEU A 543 10.92 17.32 -2.48
C LEU A 543 10.03 18.14 -3.40
N CYS A 544 8.83 18.49 -2.95
CA CYS A 544 7.90 19.32 -3.72
C CYS A 544 8.44 20.73 -3.97
N SER A 545 9.13 21.31 -2.98
CA SER A 545 9.74 22.63 -3.07
C SER A 545 10.98 22.62 -3.97
N VAL A 546 11.89 21.67 -3.76
CA VAL A 546 13.13 21.52 -4.56
C VAL A 546 12.83 21.17 -6.02
N SER A 547 11.82 20.35 -6.27
CA SER A 547 11.39 20.05 -7.64
C SER A 547 10.67 21.22 -8.33
N GLY A 548 10.29 22.26 -7.59
CA GLY A 548 9.50 23.37 -8.10
C GLY A 548 8.06 23.02 -8.45
N ALA A 549 7.54 21.90 -7.94
CA ALA A 549 6.12 21.52 -8.08
C ALA A 549 5.18 22.51 -7.35
N VAL A 550 5.73 23.23 -6.37
CA VAL A 550 5.09 24.37 -5.70
C VAL A 550 5.77 25.67 -6.16
N ARG A 551 4.97 26.67 -6.51
CA ARG A 551 5.41 27.98 -6.99
C ARG A 551 5.35 29.01 -5.89
#